data_AF-A0A2R5LAL7-F1
#
_entry.id   AF-A0A2R5LAL7-F1
#
_cell.length_a   1.000
_cell.length_b   1.000
_cell.length_c   1.000
_cell.angle_alpha   90.00
_cell.angle_beta   90.00
_cell.angle_gamma   90.00
#
_symmetry.space_group_name_H-M   'P 1'
#
loop_
_entity.id
_entity.type
_entity.pdbx_description
1 polymer ?
#
loop_
_entity_poly.entity_id
_entity_poly.type
_entity_poly.pdbx_seq_one_letter_code
_entity_poly.pdbx_strand_id
1 'polypeptide(L)'
;FQHRVWRLLHVMRLTQQRHGEVLQEICSQSVKHLTTPTPPNFLIKAAFTTSEALEEFDQSLNEEQQAQLVDELSHLGGTDVGQATRSILSYLLTGPAASEYSWLGQKGKKKFSTLKLPSLIFQAVRRNKKLATATKAEVETAIKSWLRHAKERCKSKEAESEG
;
A
#
# COMPACT_ATOMS: atom_id res chain seq x y z
N PHE A 1 23.47 44.82 -42.92
CA PHE A 1 23.90 43.43 -42.67
C PHE A 1 23.99 43.11 -41.16
N GLN A 2 24.85 43.83 -40.40
CA GLN A 2 25.06 43.64 -38.94
C GLN A 2 23.79 43.65 -38.07
N HIS A 3 22.87 44.60 -38.28
CA HIS A 3 21.60 44.67 -37.53
C HIS A 3 20.69 43.45 -37.70
N ARG A 4 20.76 42.75 -38.85
CA ARG A 4 19.96 41.55 -39.10
C ARG A 4 20.52 40.37 -38.31
N VAL A 5 21.84 40.25 -38.26
CA VAL A 5 22.53 39.23 -37.46
C VAL A 5 22.23 39.42 -35.96
N TRP A 6 22.32 40.65 -35.47
CA TRP A 6 21.99 40.96 -34.07
C TRP A 6 20.54 40.65 -33.69
N ARG A 7 19.58 40.96 -34.56
CA ARG A 7 18.17 40.60 -34.33
C ARG A 7 17.97 39.09 -34.26
N LEU A 8 18.61 38.34 -35.15
CA LEU A 8 18.53 36.88 -35.15
C LEU A 8 19.15 36.28 -33.88
N LEU A 9 20.34 36.75 -33.47
CA LEU A 9 20.98 36.31 -32.24
C LEU A 9 20.12 36.64 -31.00
N HIS A 10 19.49 37.81 -30.98
CA HIS A 10 18.60 38.20 -29.90
C HIS A 10 17.36 37.29 -29.81
N VAL A 11 16.73 36.99 -30.95
CA VAL A 11 15.59 36.06 -31.01
C VAL A 11 16.00 34.66 -30.56
N MET A 12 17.13 34.14 -31.06
CA MET A 12 17.63 32.82 -30.66
C MET A 12 17.91 32.75 -29.16
N ARG A 13 18.49 33.81 -28.57
CA ARG A 13 18.73 33.90 -27.12
C ARG A 13 17.42 33.87 -26.32
N LEU A 14 16.42 34.64 -26.75
CA LEU A 14 15.10 34.67 -26.10
C LEU A 14 14.40 33.31 -26.18
N THR A 15 14.45 32.66 -27.35
CA THR A 15 13.90 31.32 -27.53
C THR A 15 14.60 30.29 -26.64
N GLN A 16 15.93 30.35 -26.53
CA GLN A 16 16.69 29.43 -25.68
C GLN A 16 16.36 29.61 -24.20
N GLN A 17 16.19 30.85 -23.73
CA GLN A 17 15.77 31.12 -22.35
C GLN A 17 14.38 30.55 -22.07
N ARG A 18 13.42 30.79 -22.97
CA ARG A 18 12.06 30.25 -22.85
C ARG A 18 12.03 28.73 -22.82
N HIS A 19 12.87 28.07 -23.62
CA HIS A 19 13.00 26.62 -23.58
C HIS A 19 13.56 26.14 -22.24
N GLY A 20 14.54 26.86 -21.67
CA GLY A 20 15.08 26.56 -20.34
C GLY A 20 14.02 26.61 -19.24
N GLU A 21 13.17 27.64 -19.24
CA GLU A 21 12.07 27.79 -18.29
C GLU A 21 11.05 26.65 -18.41
N VAL A 22 10.67 26.27 -19.64
CA VAL A 22 9.75 25.15 -19.87
C VAL A 22 10.35 23.82 -19.43
N LEU A 23 11.63 23.56 -19.72
CA LEU A 23 12.31 22.35 -19.27
C LEU A 23 12.39 22.28 -17.75
N GLN A 24 12.70 23.39 -17.09
CA GLN A 24 12.73 23.47 -15.63
C GLN A 24 11.35 23.15 -15.04
N GLU A 25 10.28 23.65 -15.65
CA GLU A 25 8.91 23.38 -15.21
C GLU A 25 8.50 21.91 -15.46
N ILE A 26 8.84 21.34 -16.62
CA ILE A 26 8.58 19.91 -16.91
C ILE A 26 9.37 19.02 -15.93
N CYS A 27 10.62 19.36 -15.63
CA CYS A 27 11.43 18.66 -14.64
C CYS A 27 10.83 18.78 -13.24
N SER A 28 10.36 19.98 -12.83
CA SER A 28 9.73 20.18 -11.52
C SER A 28 8.46 19.35 -11.38
N GLN A 29 7.65 19.25 -12.45
CA GLN A 29 6.44 18.43 -12.50
C GLN A 29 6.76 16.93 -12.51
N SER A 30 7.80 16.50 -13.23
CA SER A 30 8.22 15.09 -13.27
C SER A 30 8.83 14.63 -11.94
N VAL A 31 9.57 15.50 -11.23
CA VAL A 31 10.13 15.18 -9.90
C VAL A 31 9.02 15.09 -8.85
N LYS A 32 7.92 15.84 -8.96
CA LYS A 32 6.72 15.58 -8.12
C LYS A 32 6.16 14.17 -8.30
N HIS A 33 6.41 13.54 -9.45
CA HIS A 33 6.00 12.16 -9.75
C HIS A 33 7.09 11.12 -9.44
N LEU A 34 8.32 11.54 -9.13
CA LEU A 34 9.35 10.71 -8.49
C LEU A 34 9.39 11.09 -7.02
N THR A 35 8.45 10.56 -6.24
CA THR A 35 8.49 10.67 -4.78
C THR A 35 9.87 10.25 -4.27
N THR A 36 10.51 11.20 -3.60
CA THR A 36 11.73 11.06 -2.83
C THR A 36 11.65 9.86 -1.87
N PRO A 37 12.79 9.23 -1.50
CA PRO A 37 12.84 8.35 -0.34
C PRO A 37 12.80 9.23 0.92
N THR A 38 11.67 9.90 1.13
CA THR A 38 11.27 10.29 2.48
C THR A 38 11.16 8.97 3.26
N PRO A 39 11.73 8.85 4.47
CA PRO A 39 11.50 7.65 5.28
C PRO A 39 9.99 7.42 5.33
N PRO A 40 9.50 6.23 4.94
CA PRO A 40 8.06 5.98 4.92
C PRO A 40 7.54 6.26 6.32
N ASN A 41 6.73 7.30 6.45
CA ASN A 41 5.95 7.51 7.65
C ASN A 41 4.97 6.33 7.69
N PHE A 42 5.34 5.27 8.41
CA PHE A 42 4.48 4.11 8.57
C PHE A 42 3.24 4.51 9.36
N LEU A 43 2.07 4.35 8.75
CA LEU A 43 0.78 4.55 9.39
C LEU A 43 0.56 3.51 10.47
N ILE A 44 1.01 2.27 10.24
CA ILE A 44 0.89 1.18 11.20
C ILE A 44 2.18 1.07 12.00
N LYS A 45 2.10 1.47 13.27
CA LYS A 45 3.23 1.35 14.21
C LYS A 45 3.36 -0.06 14.81
N ALA A 46 2.23 -0.75 14.96
CA ALA A 46 2.16 -2.09 15.51
C ALA A 46 0.91 -2.82 15.00
N ALA A 47 0.96 -4.15 14.96
CA ALA A 47 -0.18 -4.96 14.59
C ALA A 47 -1.34 -4.81 15.60
N PHE A 48 -2.57 -4.81 15.09
CA PHE A 48 -3.77 -4.68 15.90
C PHE A 48 -4.03 -5.97 16.71
N THR A 49 -4.27 -5.79 18.01
CA THR A 49 -4.55 -6.88 18.98
C THR A 49 -6.03 -7.14 19.20
N THR A 50 -6.88 -6.12 18.99
CA THR A 50 -8.33 -6.20 19.12
C THR A 50 -9.01 -5.84 17.80
N SER A 51 -10.23 -6.36 17.61
CA SER A 51 -11.02 -6.03 16.43
C SER A 51 -11.55 -4.59 16.47
N GLU A 52 -11.84 -4.04 17.65
CA GLU A 52 -12.28 -2.65 17.83
C GLU A 52 -11.23 -1.65 17.32
N ALA A 53 -9.97 -1.84 17.71
CA ALA A 53 -8.88 -0.95 17.28
C ALA A 53 -8.66 -1.01 15.75
N LEU A 54 -8.84 -2.19 15.14
CA LEU A 54 -8.78 -2.35 13.69
C LEU A 54 -9.92 -1.61 13.00
N GLU A 55 -11.14 -1.71 13.53
CA GLU A 55 -12.35 -1.08 12.98
C GLU A 55 -12.29 0.43 13.08
N GLU A 56 -11.85 0.98 14.21
CA GLU A 56 -11.61 2.41 14.38
C GLU A 56 -10.56 2.92 13.39
N PHE A 57 -9.46 2.18 13.22
CA PHE A 57 -8.44 2.51 12.23
C PHE A 57 -9.03 2.51 10.81
N ASP A 58 -9.67 1.43 10.37
CA ASP A 58 -10.27 1.30 9.02
C ASP A 58 -11.30 2.41 8.73
N GLN A 59 -12.09 2.80 9.73
CA GLN A 59 -13.05 3.90 9.62
C GLN A 59 -12.36 5.26 9.52
N SER A 60 -11.31 5.49 10.31
CA SER A 60 -10.57 6.77 10.34
C SER A 60 -9.80 7.08 9.05
N LEU A 61 -9.51 6.07 8.22
CA LEU A 61 -8.74 6.23 6.98
C LEU A 61 -9.43 7.14 5.96
N ASN A 62 -8.80 8.28 5.70
CA ASN A 62 -9.10 9.17 4.57
C ASN A 62 -8.41 8.71 3.26
N GLU A 63 -8.68 9.37 2.14
CA GLU A 63 -8.16 8.95 0.82
C GLU A 63 -6.62 9.00 0.73
N GLU A 64 -5.99 10.02 1.31
CA GLU A 64 -4.53 10.17 1.33
C GLU A 64 -3.87 9.06 2.16
N GLN A 65 -4.42 8.78 3.35
CA GLN A 65 -3.98 7.71 4.23
C GLN A 65 -4.20 6.33 3.60
N GLN A 66 -5.27 6.13 2.82
CA GLN A 66 -5.47 4.88 2.08
C GLN A 66 -4.36 4.67 1.03
N ALA A 67 -4.00 5.72 0.28
CA ALA A 67 -2.92 5.65 -0.70
C ALA A 67 -1.56 5.38 -0.02
N GLN A 68 -1.29 6.06 1.08
CA GLN A 68 -0.09 5.85 1.89
C GLN A 68 -0.05 4.43 2.47
N LEU A 69 -1.18 3.90 2.96
CA LEU A 69 -1.25 2.53 3.47
C LEU A 69 -1.01 1.50 2.36
N VAL A 70 -1.56 1.71 1.16
CA VAL A 70 -1.29 0.84 0.02
C VAL A 70 0.19 0.82 -0.33
N ASP A 71 0.85 1.98 -0.30
CA ASP A 71 2.28 2.08 -0.56
C ASP A 71 3.09 1.36 0.52
N GLU A 72 2.81 1.62 1.80
CA GLU A 72 3.40 0.93 2.96
C GLU A 72 3.27 -0.60 2.86
N LEU A 73 2.05 -1.10 2.63
CA LEU A 73 1.80 -2.54 2.53
C LEU A 73 2.48 -3.18 1.31
N SER A 74 2.70 -2.42 0.24
CA SER A 74 3.36 -2.93 -0.97
C SER A 74 4.84 -3.28 -0.75
N HIS A 75 5.47 -2.68 0.27
CA HIS A 75 6.88 -2.94 0.63
C HIS A 75 7.10 -4.27 1.33
N LEU A 76 6.05 -4.90 1.88
CA LEU A 76 6.15 -6.19 2.56
C LEU A 76 6.49 -7.33 1.57
N GLY A 77 6.10 -7.18 0.31
CA GLY A 77 6.46 -8.11 -0.76
C GLY A 77 5.90 -9.53 -0.60
N GLY A 78 6.54 -10.48 -1.28
CA GLY A 78 6.15 -11.90 -1.35
C GLY A 78 6.47 -12.51 -2.71
N THR A 79 6.70 -13.82 -2.78
CA THR A 79 7.00 -14.52 -4.04
C THR A 79 5.74 -14.80 -4.86
N ASP A 80 4.62 -15.01 -4.19
CA ASP A 80 3.31 -15.28 -4.78
C ASP A 80 2.21 -14.48 -4.07
N VAL A 81 1.01 -14.47 -4.66
CA VAL A 81 -0.16 -13.75 -4.14
C VAL A 81 -0.53 -14.20 -2.72
N GLY A 82 -0.45 -15.50 -2.43
CA GLY A 82 -0.74 -16.06 -1.13
C GLY A 82 0.25 -15.58 -0.08
N GLN A 83 1.55 -15.71 -0.34
CA GLN A 83 2.58 -15.26 0.59
C GLN A 83 2.52 -13.74 0.82
N ALA A 84 2.33 -12.94 -0.24
CA ALA A 84 2.22 -11.49 -0.10
C ALA A 84 1.02 -11.09 0.75
N THR A 85 -0.15 -11.67 0.47
CA THR A 85 -1.38 -11.44 1.25
C THR A 85 -1.18 -11.81 2.73
N ARG A 86 -0.55 -12.96 3.02
CA ARG A 86 -0.29 -13.40 4.40
C ARG A 86 0.70 -12.50 5.14
N SER A 87 1.71 -11.99 4.44
CA SER A 87 2.70 -11.07 5.01
C SER A 87 2.04 -9.75 5.40
N ILE A 88 1.20 -9.20 4.51
CA ILE A 88 0.38 -8.03 4.77
C ILE A 88 -0.57 -8.25 5.96
N LEU A 89 -1.30 -9.37 5.99
CA LEU A 89 -2.22 -9.66 7.09
C LEU A 89 -1.51 -9.84 8.44
N SER A 90 -0.31 -10.42 8.43
CA SER A 90 0.49 -10.61 9.66
C SER A 90 1.12 -9.30 10.16
N TYR A 91 1.32 -8.34 9.27
CA TYR A 91 1.71 -6.97 9.62
C TYR A 91 0.54 -6.18 10.22
N LEU A 92 -0.67 -6.36 9.67
CA LEU A 92 -1.87 -5.70 10.16
C LEU A 92 -2.36 -6.28 11.49
N LEU A 93 -2.42 -7.60 11.64
CA LEU A 93 -3.20 -8.25 12.68
C LEU A 93 -2.40 -9.31 13.44
N THR A 94 -2.57 -9.29 14.76
CA THR A 94 -2.16 -10.40 15.60
C THR A 94 -3.14 -11.59 15.50
N GLY A 95 -2.72 -12.75 15.98
CA GLY A 95 -3.55 -13.95 16.01
C GLY A 95 -4.90 -13.75 16.72
N PRO A 96 -4.93 -13.18 17.95
CA PRO A 96 -6.17 -12.92 18.69
C PRO A 96 -7.17 -12.09 17.88
N ALA A 97 -6.76 -10.91 17.39
CA ALA A 97 -7.60 -10.06 16.53
C ALA A 97 -8.09 -10.80 15.29
N ALA A 98 -7.19 -11.49 14.59
CA ALA A 98 -7.54 -12.24 13.38
C ALA A 98 -8.55 -13.37 13.65
N SER A 99 -8.55 -13.94 14.86
CA SER A 99 -9.45 -15.03 15.23
C SER A 99 -10.91 -14.59 15.39
N GLU A 100 -11.14 -13.30 15.64
CA GLU A 100 -12.48 -12.68 15.78
C GLU A 100 -13.15 -12.43 14.42
N TYR A 101 -12.38 -12.50 13.33
CA TYR A 101 -12.87 -12.27 11.98
C TYR A 101 -13.09 -13.57 11.19
N SER A 102 -14.02 -13.47 10.25
CA SER A 102 -14.10 -14.35 9.09
C SER A 102 -14.51 -13.53 7.87
N TRP A 103 -14.39 -14.09 6.67
CA TRP A 103 -14.74 -13.35 5.45
C TRP A 103 -16.18 -12.83 5.47
N LEU A 104 -17.17 -13.72 5.69
CA LEU A 104 -18.61 -13.38 5.69
C LEU A 104 -19.24 -13.28 7.09
N GLY A 105 -18.46 -13.36 8.16
CA GLY A 105 -18.99 -13.34 9.53
C GLY A 105 -19.63 -14.66 9.99
N GLN A 106 -19.09 -15.79 9.54
CA GLN A 106 -19.59 -17.11 9.93
C GLN A 106 -19.36 -17.37 11.42
N LYS A 107 -20.31 -18.06 12.06
CA LYS A 107 -20.23 -18.48 13.48
C LYS A 107 -20.11 -17.31 14.47
N GLY A 108 -20.81 -16.20 14.20
CA GLY A 108 -20.84 -15.04 15.09
C GLY A 108 -19.58 -14.16 15.04
N LYS A 109 -18.66 -14.44 14.10
CA LYS A 109 -17.46 -13.65 13.88
C LYS A 109 -17.78 -12.34 13.14
N LYS A 110 -16.91 -11.34 13.29
CA LYS A 110 -17.00 -10.09 12.54
C LYS A 110 -16.68 -10.32 11.05
N LYS A 111 -17.22 -9.47 10.18
CA LYS A 111 -17.07 -9.55 8.72
C LYS A 111 -15.83 -8.79 8.28
N PHE A 112 -14.81 -9.51 7.80
CA PHE A 112 -13.62 -8.85 7.26
C PHE A 112 -13.89 -8.21 5.89
N SER A 113 -14.82 -8.75 5.11
CA SER A 113 -15.12 -8.26 3.76
C SER A 113 -15.78 -6.88 3.71
N THR A 114 -16.31 -6.39 4.84
CA THR A 114 -16.98 -5.08 4.92
C THR A 114 -16.03 -3.93 5.25
N LEU A 115 -14.80 -4.23 5.67
CA LEU A 115 -13.75 -3.24 5.91
C LEU A 115 -13.24 -2.69 4.58
N LYS A 116 -12.56 -1.54 4.61
CA LYS A 116 -11.81 -1.02 3.45
C LYS A 116 -10.53 -1.83 3.22
N LEU A 117 -9.94 -2.37 4.28
CA LEU A 117 -8.68 -3.15 4.26
C LEU A 117 -8.56 -4.19 3.14
N PRO A 118 -9.53 -5.10 2.87
CA PRO A 118 -9.41 -6.06 1.77
C PRO A 118 -9.11 -5.43 0.40
N SER A 119 -9.72 -4.27 0.12
CA SER A 119 -9.47 -3.51 -1.10
C SER A 119 -8.05 -2.95 -1.14
N LEU A 120 -7.57 -2.41 -0.01
CA LEU A 120 -6.23 -1.85 0.12
C LEU A 120 -5.16 -2.94 0.01
N ILE A 121 -5.39 -4.11 0.62
CA ILE A 121 -4.52 -5.29 0.49
C ILE A 121 -4.41 -5.71 -0.98
N PHE A 122 -5.53 -5.77 -1.70
CA PHE A 122 -5.53 -6.11 -3.11
C PHE A 122 -4.72 -5.11 -3.95
N GLN A 123 -4.87 -3.81 -3.69
CA GLN A 123 -4.09 -2.77 -4.37
C GLN A 123 -2.59 -2.89 -4.06
N ALA A 124 -2.23 -3.13 -2.80
CA ALA A 124 -0.85 -3.31 -2.36
C ALA A 124 -0.19 -4.52 -3.03
N VAL A 125 -0.91 -5.66 -3.11
CA VAL A 125 -0.42 -6.87 -3.78
C VAL A 125 -0.13 -6.59 -5.26
N ARG A 126 -1.03 -5.90 -5.97
CA ARG A 126 -0.86 -5.59 -7.40
C ARG A 126 0.22 -4.55 -7.68
N ARG A 127 0.61 -3.75 -6.67
CA ARG A 127 1.70 -2.78 -6.80
C ARG A 127 3.07 -3.47 -6.87
N ASN A 128 3.17 -4.70 -6.37
CA ASN A 128 4.34 -5.54 -6.60
C ASN A 128 4.41 -5.95 -8.08
N LYS A 129 5.51 -5.60 -8.75
CA LYS A 129 5.74 -5.86 -10.19
C LYS A 129 5.57 -7.33 -10.57
N LYS A 130 5.91 -8.27 -9.67
CA LYS A 130 5.76 -9.71 -9.92
C LYS A 130 4.31 -10.20 -9.84
N LEU A 131 3.44 -9.44 -9.16
CA LEU A 131 2.06 -9.82 -8.84
C LEU A 131 1.04 -8.85 -9.47
N ALA A 132 1.43 -8.08 -10.49
CA ALA A 132 0.58 -7.07 -11.12
C ALA A 132 -0.70 -7.65 -11.75
N THR A 133 -0.67 -8.92 -12.14
CA THR A 133 -1.79 -9.68 -12.71
C THR A 133 -2.66 -10.39 -11.68
N ALA A 134 -2.35 -10.26 -10.39
CA ALA A 134 -3.12 -10.89 -9.32
C ALA A 134 -4.60 -10.48 -9.39
N THR A 135 -5.48 -11.46 -9.29
CA THR A 135 -6.93 -11.26 -9.31
C THR A 135 -7.46 -11.01 -7.90
N LYS A 136 -8.62 -10.34 -7.81
CA LYS A 136 -9.32 -10.16 -6.54
C LYS A 136 -9.65 -11.50 -5.87
N ALA A 137 -10.00 -12.50 -6.67
CA ALA A 137 -10.37 -13.83 -6.19
C ALA A 137 -9.19 -14.57 -5.53
N GLU A 138 -7.99 -14.46 -6.09
CA GLU A 138 -6.77 -15.07 -5.51
C GLU A 138 -6.42 -14.45 -4.16
N VAL A 139 -6.44 -13.11 -4.08
CA VAL A 139 -6.19 -12.37 -2.82
C VAL A 139 -7.27 -12.70 -1.80
N GLU A 140 -8.55 -12.66 -2.18
CA GLU A 140 -9.66 -13.03 -1.30
C GLU A 140 -9.54 -14.46 -0.76
N THR A 141 -9.17 -15.42 -1.62
CA THR A 141 -8.97 -16.80 -1.22
C THR A 141 -7.82 -16.93 -0.21
N ALA A 142 -6.73 -16.19 -0.41
CA ALA A 142 -5.63 -16.13 0.53
C ALA A 142 -6.05 -15.51 1.87
N ILE A 143 -6.84 -14.42 1.87
CA ILE A 143 -7.39 -13.80 3.10
C ILE A 143 -8.27 -14.80 3.86
N LYS A 144 -9.24 -15.44 3.16
CA LYS A 144 -10.14 -16.45 3.73
C LYS A 144 -9.36 -17.57 4.41
N SER A 145 -8.38 -18.11 3.70
CA SER A 145 -7.52 -19.20 4.21
C SER A 145 -6.77 -18.75 5.47
N TRP A 146 -6.12 -17.58 5.44
CA TRP A 146 -5.34 -17.10 6.58
C TRP A 146 -6.18 -16.80 7.82
N LEU A 147 -7.38 -16.21 7.65
CA LEU A 147 -8.33 -15.98 8.75
C LEU A 147 -8.87 -17.31 9.33
N ARG A 148 -9.14 -18.31 8.48
CA ARG A 148 -9.60 -19.63 8.94
C ARG A 148 -8.61 -20.28 9.90
N HIS A 149 -7.32 -20.16 9.62
CA HIS A 149 -6.24 -20.73 10.44
C HIS A 149 -5.76 -19.80 11.56
N ALA A 150 -6.37 -18.62 11.76
CA ALA A 150 -5.95 -17.69 12.80
C ALA A 150 -5.97 -18.30 14.21
N LYS A 151 -7.04 -19.02 14.56
CA LYS A 151 -7.19 -19.66 15.88
C LYS A 151 -6.15 -20.76 16.14
N GLU A 152 -5.77 -21.51 15.10
CA GLU A 152 -4.72 -22.52 15.17
C GLU A 152 -3.36 -21.86 15.41
N ARG A 153 -3.06 -20.78 14.67
CA ARG A 153 -1.83 -20.00 14.84
C ARG A 153 -1.67 -19.38 16.23
N CYS A 154 -2.76 -19.01 16.92
CA CYS A 154 -2.67 -18.54 18.31
C CYS A 154 -2.16 -19.64 19.24
N LYS A 155 -2.78 -20.83 19.16
CA LYS A 155 -2.46 -21.96 20.03
C LYS A 155 -1.02 -22.43 19.88
N SER A 156 -0.50 -22.46 18.65
CA SER A 156 0.89 -22.85 18.40
C SER A 156 1.90 -21.89 19.03
N LYS A 157 1.59 -20.58 19.03
CA LYS A 157 2.47 -19.56 19.63
C LYS A 157 2.46 -19.60 21.15
N GLU A 158 1.32 -19.91 21.76
CA GLU A 158 1.20 -20.08 23.22
C GLU A 158 2.03 -21.29 23.69
N ALA A 159 1.94 -22.42 22.98
CA ALA A 159 2.69 -23.63 23.31
C ALA A 159 4.23 -23.48 23.18
N GLU A 160 4.71 -22.61 22.28
CA GLU A 160 6.15 -22.31 22.13
C GLU A 160 6.67 -21.33 23.20
N SER A 161 5.80 -20.55 23.84
CA SER A 161 6.20 -19.60 24.90
C SER A 161 6.25 -20.22 26.30
N GLU A 162 5.71 -21.43 26.48
CA GLU A 162 5.62 -22.14 27.75
C GLU A 162 6.64 -23.30 27.90
N GLY A 163 7.44 -23.57 26.86
CA GLY A 163 8.48 -24.61 26.84
C GLY A 163 9.89 -24.03 26.79
#